data_AF-A0A9Q3EGA8-F1
#
_entry.id   AF-A0A9Q3EGA8-F1
#
_cell.length_a   1.000
_cell.length_b   1.000
_cell.length_c   1.000
_cell.angle_alpha   90.00
_cell.angle_beta   90.00
_cell.angle_gamma   90.00
#
_symmetry.space_group_name_H-M   'P 1'
#
loop_
_entity.id
_entity.type
_entity.pdbx_description
1 polymer ?
#
loop_
_entity_poly.entity_id
_entity_poly.type
_entity_poly.pdbx_seq_one_letter_code
_entity_poly.pdbx_strand_id
1 'polypeptide(L)'
;MQSKSNSQKSFPVSLVKPSFQTEEDKFPSRKRNTTPLGIVEEEDSPGPVKKIIKARKIRLEGRDQRQYSVRLKNQPSDKDKWLAEDSIPDGNLHLRRFRASRRTETSHQ
;
A
#
# COMPACT_ATOMS: atom_id res chain seq x y z
N MET A 1 -10.72 17.74 57.22
CA MET A 1 -11.11 18.27 55.89
C MET A 1 -9.82 18.46 55.09
N GLN A 2 -9.58 17.63 54.07
CA GLN A 2 -8.35 17.68 53.27
C GLN A 2 -8.69 18.10 51.84
N SER A 3 -8.33 19.32 51.48
CA SER A 3 -8.49 19.88 50.15
C SER A 3 -7.34 19.42 49.27
N LYS A 4 -7.61 18.55 48.28
CA LYS A 4 -6.64 18.15 47.27
C LYS A 4 -6.49 19.29 46.26
N SER A 5 -5.29 19.86 46.12
CA SER A 5 -4.99 20.83 45.08
C SER A 5 -4.86 20.13 43.72
N ASN A 6 -5.64 20.59 42.75
CA ASN A 6 -5.59 20.11 41.37
C ASN A 6 -4.49 20.86 40.62
N SER A 7 -3.29 20.25 40.54
CA SER A 7 -2.15 20.79 39.79
C SER A 7 -2.33 20.50 38.31
N GLN A 8 -2.82 21.49 37.54
CA GLN A 8 -2.81 21.40 36.08
C GLN A 8 -1.37 21.56 35.58
N LYS A 9 -0.86 20.54 34.88
CA LYS A 9 0.38 20.63 34.12
C LYS A 9 0.09 21.43 32.83
N SER A 10 0.31 22.74 32.84
CA SER A 10 0.35 23.52 31.59
C SER A 10 1.74 23.43 30.98
N PHE A 11 1.82 22.93 29.75
CA PHE A 11 3.05 22.92 28.98
C PHE A 11 3.28 24.33 28.42
N PRO A 12 4.51 24.88 28.46
CA PRO A 12 4.78 26.19 27.89
C PRO A 12 4.54 26.15 26.37
N VAL A 13 3.60 26.97 25.90
CA VAL A 13 3.39 27.21 24.46
C VAL A 13 4.35 28.30 24.02
N SER A 14 5.55 27.90 23.61
CA SER A 14 6.36 28.73 22.73
C SER A 14 7.24 27.87 21.82
N LEU A 15 6.61 26.90 21.13
CA LEU A 15 7.24 26.24 20.00
C LEU A 15 6.95 27.00 18.68
N VAL A 16 7.04 28.33 18.72
CA VAL A 16 7.01 29.13 17.50
C VAL A 16 8.38 29.01 16.88
N LYS A 17 8.51 28.15 15.86
CA LYS A 17 9.72 28.08 15.05
C LYS A 17 9.85 29.40 14.28
N PRO A 18 10.93 30.16 14.44
CA PRO A 18 11.18 31.31 13.59
C PRO A 18 11.40 30.83 12.16
N SER A 19 10.58 31.34 11.24
CA SER A 19 10.75 31.13 9.81
C SER A 19 11.95 31.94 9.33
N PHE A 20 13.10 31.30 9.21
CA PHE A 20 14.26 31.92 8.57
C PHE A 20 14.05 31.93 7.05
N GLN A 21 14.29 33.08 6.42
CA GLN A 21 14.45 33.15 4.97
C GLN A 21 15.68 32.32 4.60
N THR A 22 15.53 31.48 3.57
CA THR A 22 16.62 30.61 3.14
C THR A 22 17.61 31.44 2.35
N GLU A 23 18.69 31.87 2.98
CA GLU A 23 19.82 32.52 2.29
C GLU A 23 20.48 31.50 1.36
N GLU A 24 20.28 31.67 0.05
CA GLU A 24 20.80 30.77 -0.98
C GLU A 24 22.34 30.76 -1.04
N ASP A 25 22.97 31.89 -0.69
CA ASP A 25 24.42 32.05 -0.66
C ASP A 25 25.10 31.24 0.45
N LYS A 26 24.40 30.95 1.54
CA LYS A 26 24.98 30.23 2.68
C LYS A 26 24.98 28.71 2.46
N PHE A 27 24.17 28.22 1.54
CA PHE A 27 24.02 26.80 1.23
C PHE A 27 23.89 26.56 -0.29
N PRO A 28 24.97 26.78 -1.06
CA PRO A 28 24.95 26.63 -2.53
C PRO A 28 24.60 25.21 -3.00
N SER A 29 24.72 24.21 -2.13
CA SER A 29 24.34 22.81 -2.37
C SER A 29 22.83 22.57 -2.34
N ARG A 30 22.03 23.55 -1.90
CA ARG A 30 20.56 23.44 -1.74
C ARG A 30 19.77 23.84 -2.98
N LYS A 31 20.45 24.06 -4.12
CA LYS A 31 19.84 24.33 -5.42
C LYS A 31 18.84 23.21 -5.73
N ARG A 32 17.56 23.54 -5.64
CA ARG A 32 16.45 22.60 -5.81
C ARG A 32 16.27 22.32 -7.28
N ASN A 33 17.08 21.42 -7.82
CA ASN A 33 16.78 20.76 -9.09
C ASN A 33 15.74 19.67 -8.82
N THR A 34 14.58 20.04 -8.28
CA THR A 34 13.45 19.11 -8.14
C THR A 34 12.53 19.38 -9.33
N THR A 35 12.88 18.80 -10.48
CA THR A 35 11.85 18.50 -11.46
C THR A 35 11.00 17.41 -10.83
N PRO A 36 9.70 17.61 -10.58
CA PRO A 36 8.84 16.50 -10.20
C PRO A 36 8.89 15.52 -11.37
N LEU A 37 9.54 14.37 -11.16
CA LEU A 37 9.42 13.24 -12.07
C LEU A 37 7.93 12.89 -12.06
N GLY A 38 7.24 13.22 -13.15
CA GLY A 38 5.89 12.73 -13.37
C GLY A 38 5.92 11.22 -13.17
N ILE A 39 5.04 10.72 -12.32
CA ILE A 39 4.83 9.29 -12.15
C ILE A 39 4.33 8.81 -13.51
N VAL A 40 5.24 8.30 -14.33
CA VAL A 40 4.87 7.53 -15.50
C VAL A 40 4.25 6.27 -14.92
N GLU A 41 2.94 6.12 -15.07
CA GLU A 41 2.27 4.84 -14.86
C GLU A 41 2.88 3.89 -15.89
N GLU A 42 3.98 3.23 -15.51
CA GLU A 42 4.54 2.14 -16.30
C GLU A 42 3.40 1.14 -16.47
N GLU A 43 3.01 0.90 -17.73
CA GLU A 43 2.09 -0.16 -18.12
C GLU A 43 2.44 -1.40 -17.30
N ASP A 44 1.59 -1.68 -16.31
CA ASP A 44 1.80 -2.64 -15.25
C ASP A 44 1.63 -4.05 -15.81
N SER A 45 2.51 -4.42 -16.75
CA SER A 45 2.64 -5.80 -17.16
C SER A 45 2.85 -6.60 -15.89
N PRO A 46 1.92 -7.52 -15.55
CA PRO A 46 1.97 -8.18 -14.27
C PRO A 46 3.26 -8.99 -14.24
N GLY A 47 4.20 -8.57 -13.41
CA GLY A 47 5.44 -9.28 -13.19
C GLY A 47 5.19 -10.73 -12.77
N PRO A 48 6.24 -11.57 -12.72
CA PRO A 48 6.06 -12.98 -12.44
C PRO A 48 5.34 -13.19 -11.11
N VAL A 49 4.24 -13.94 -11.14
CA VAL A 49 3.36 -14.17 -9.99
C VAL A 49 4.06 -15.10 -8.99
N LYS A 50 3.95 -14.78 -7.69
CA LYS A 50 4.40 -15.66 -6.60
C LYS A 50 3.27 -16.57 -6.14
N LYS A 51 2.11 -16.00 -5.79
CA LYS A 51 0.91 -16.75 -5.37
C LYS A 51 -0.35 -15.88 -5.38
N ILE A 52 -1.50 -16.54 -5.41
CA ILE A 52 -2.82 -15.94 -5.18
C ILE A 52 -3.17 -16.09 -3.69
N ILE A 53 -3.70 -15.03 -3.08
CA ILE A 53 -3.97 -14.98 -1.64
C ILE A 53 -5.47 -14.96 -1.36
N LYS A 54 -6.21 -14.12 -2.09
CA LYS A 54 -7.65 -13.95 -1.88
C LYS A 54 -8.38 -13.99 -3.22
N ALA A 55 -9.66 -14.29 -3.14
CA ALA A 55 -10.59 -14.19 -4.26
C ALA A 55 -11.78 -13.36 -3.79
N ARG A 56 -12.32 -12.53 -4.69
CA ARG A 56 -13.55 -11.77 -4.49
C ARG A 56 -14.40 -11.83 -5.75
N LYS A 57 -15.70 -11.64 -5.61
CA LYS A 57 -16.63 -11.46 -6.73
C LYS A 57 -17.03 -10.00 -6.77
N ILE A 58 -16.89 -9.38 -7.93
CA ILE A 58 -17.28 -7.99 -8.18
C ILE A 58 -18.29 -7.95 -9.33
N ARG A 59 -19.10 -6.90 -9.39
CA ARG A 59 -19.97 -6.64 -10.54
C ARG A 59 -19.44 -5.40 -11.25
N LEU A 60 -18.91 -5.58 -12.46
CA LEU A 60 -18.36 -4.51 -13.29
C LEU A 60 -19.19 -4.46 -14.58
N GLU A 61 -19.67 -3.27 -14.95
CA GLU A 61 -20.50 -3.08 -16.17
C GLU A 61 -21.71 -4.02 -16.25
N GLY A 62 -22.33 -4.29 -15.09
CA GLY A 62 -23.49 -5.19 -14.98
C GLY A 62 -23.16 -6.68 -15.05
N ARG A 63 -21.90 -7.07 -15.32
CA ARG A 63 -21.43 -8.45 -15.36
C ARG A 63 -20.74 -8.85 -14.06
N ASP A 64 -21.00 -10.06 -13.61
CA ASP A 64 -20.34 -10.64 -12.46
C ASP A 64 -18.97 -11.19 -12.86
N GLN A 65 -17.90 -10.64 -12.29
CA GLN A 65 -16.52 -11.06 -12.54
C GLN A 65 -15.83 -11.49 -11.24
N ARG A 66 -14.99 -12.52 -11.32
CA ARG A 66 -14.12 -12.94 -10.22
C ARG A 66 -12.78 -12.22 -10.35
N GLN A 67 -12.31 -11.69 -9.24
CA GLN A 67 -10.97 -11.12 -9.12
C GLN A 67 -10.18 -11.86 -8.05
N TYR A 68 -8.88 -11.91 -8.26
CA TYR A 68 -7.92 -12.59 -7.40
C TYR A 68 -6.87 -11.59 -6.94
N SER A 69 -6.56 -11.60 -5.65
CA SER A 69 -5.46 -10.83 -5.09
C SER A 69 -4.17 -11.60 -5.31
N VAL A 70 -3.33 -11.05 -6.17
CA VAL A 70 -2.09 -11.64 -6.67
C VAL A 70 -0.91 -10.97 -6.00
N ARG A 71 -0.05 -11.79 -5.39
CA ARG A 71 1.25 -11.36 -4.89
C ARG A 71 2.30 -11.60 -5.96
N LEU A 72 2.94 -10.53 -6.39
CA LEU A 72 4.03 -10.57 -7.37
C LEU A 72 5.32 -11.02 -6.69
N LYS A 73 6.24 -11.62 -7.45
CA LYS A 73 7.58 -11.92 -6.95
C LYS A 73 8.32 -10.61 -6.65
N ASN A 74 9.11 -10.62 -5.58
CA ASN A 74 9.94 -9.49 -5.15
C ASN A 74 9.19 -8.20 -4.79
N GLN A 75 7.86 -8.24 -4.70
CA GLN A 75 7.05 -7.13 -4.21
C GLN A 75 6.56 -7.40 -2.79
N PRO A 76 6.51 -6.37 -1.91
CA PRO A 76 5.93 -6.47 -0.59
C PRO A 76 4.41 -6.70 -0.64
N SER A 77 3.83 -7.11 0.49
CA SER A 77 2.40 -7.35 0.65
C SER A 77 1.51 -6.17 0.29
N ASP A 78 2.05 -4.95 0.45
CA ASP A 78 1.28 -3.72 0.29
C ASP A 78 1.03 -3.40 -1.19
N LYS A 79 1.77 -4.07 -2.09
CA LYS A 79 1.65 -3.94 -3.54
C LYS A 79 0.92 -5.11 -4.20
N ASP A 80 0.15 -5.89 -3.43
CA ASP A 80 -0.69 -6.94 -4.00
C ASP A 80 -1.79 -6.33 -4.89
N LYS A 81 -1.97 -6.87 -6.09
CA LYS A 81 -2.93 -6.35 -7.07
C LYS A 81 -4.13 -7.27 -7.23
N TRP A 82 -5.30 -6.70 -7.46
CA TRP A 82 -6.51 -7.44 -7.80
C TRP A 82 -6.61 -7.56 -9.31
N LEU A 83 -6.44 -8.78 -9.81
CA LEU A 83 -6.48 -9.08 -11.24
C LEU A 83 -7.67 -9.98 -11.58
N ALA A 84 -8.22 -9.79 -12.77
CA ALA A 84 -9.18 -10.73 -13.37
C ALA A 84 -8.49 -12.06 -13.69
N GLU A 85 -9.25 -13.14 -13.80
CA GLU A 85 -8.73 -14.48 -14.09
C GLU A 85 -7.82 -14.51 -15.34
N ASP A 86 -8.25 -13.84 -16.41
CA ASP A 86 -7.56 -13.80 -17.70
C ASP A 86 -6.28 -12.95 -17.70
N SER A 87 -6.16 -12.02 -16.74
CA SER A 87 -5.04 -11.08 -16.65
C SER A 87 -3.86 -11.64 -15.83
N ILE A 88 -4.00 -12.82 -15.24
CA ILE A 88 -2.97 -13.42 -14.38
C ILE A 88 -1.98 -14.24 -15.22
N PRO A 89 -0.68 -13.91 -15.21
CA PRO A 89 0.36 -14.74 -15.81
C PRO A 89 0.36 -16.14 -15.20
N ASP A 90 0.36 -17.17 -16.05
CA ASP A 90 0.25 -18.58 -15.64
C ASP A 90 -0.92 -18.81 -14.66
N GLY A 91 -2.05 -18.13 -14.89
CA GLY A 91 -3.21 -18.13 -14.00
C GLY A 91 -3.68 -19.53 -13.63
N ASN A 92 -3.76 -20.46 -14.59
CA ASN A 92 -4.20 -21.84 -14.36
C ASN A 92 -3.40 -22.56 -13.26
N LEU A 93 -2.07 -22.44 -13.27
CA LEU A 93 -1.20 -23.07 -12.28
C LEU A 93 -1.47 -22.50 -10.88
N HIS A 94 -1.51 -21.17 -10.79
CA HIS A 94 -1.67 -20.46 -9.53
C HIS A 94 -3.08 -20.64 -8.95
N LEU A 95 -4.10 -20.63 -9.79
CA LEU A 95 -5.50 -20.86 -9.41
C LEU A 95 -5.71 -22.29 -8.94
N ARG A 96 -5.10 -23.29 -9.60
CA ARG A 96 -5.17 -24.69 -9.14
C ARG A 96 -4.58 -24.83 -7.73
N ARG A 97 -3.41 -24.24 -7.48
CA ARG A 97 -2.76 -24.25 -6.15
C ARG A 97 -3.62 -23.56 -5.09
N PHE A 98 -4.17 -22.40 -5.42
CA PHE A 98 -5.05 -21.63 -4.53
C PHE A 98 -6.36 -22.38 -4.20
N ARG A 99 -6.98 -23.04 -5.19
CA ARG A 99 -8.19 -23.85 -4.97
C ARG A 99 -7.88 -25.08 -4.11
N ALA A 100 -6.71 -25.68 -4.27
CA ALA A 100 -6.28 -26.79 -3.42
C ALA A 100 -6.08 -26.34 -1.96
N SER A 101 -5.37 -25.23 -1.72
CA SER A 101 -5.13 -24.71 -0.36
C SER A 101 -6.42 -24.28 0.35
N ARG A 102 -7.36 -23.69 -0.39
CA ARG A 102 -8.68 -23.30 0.17
C ARG A 102 -9.47 -24.50 0.69
N ARG A 103 -9.42 -25.65 0.00
CA ARG A 103 -10.13 -26.86 0.43
C ARG A 103 -9.57 -27.44 1.74
N THR A 104 -8.25 -27.38 1.91
CA THR A 104 -7.60 -27.87 3.13
C THR A 104 -7.90 -26.96 4.32
N GLU A 105 -7.94 -25.64 4.11
CA GLU A 105 -8.30 -24.68 5.17
C GLU A 105 -9.73 -24.90 5.69
N THR A 106 -10.70 -25.18 4.81
CA THR A 106 -12.08 -25.44 5.22
C THR A 106 -12.29 -26.78 5.92
N SER A 107 -11.35 -27.73 5.80
CA SER A 107 -11.48 -29.06 6.41
C SER A 107 -10.96 -29.13 7.86
N HIS A 108 -10.30 -28.08 8.34
CA HIS A 108 -9.72 -28.01 9.69
C HIS A 108 -10.48 -27.08 10.65
N GLN A 109 -11.69 -26.67 10.29
CA GLN A 109 -12.65 -26.02 11.19
C GLN A 109 -13.82 -26.97 11.46
#